data_AF-A0A099ZLI4-F1
#
_entry.id   AF-A0A099ZLI4-F1
#
_cell.length_a   1.000
_cell.length_b   1.000
_cell.length_c   1.000
_cell.angle_alpha   90.00
_cell.angle_beta   90.00
_cell.angle_gamma   90.00
#
_symmetry.space_group_name_H-M   'P 1'
#
loop_
_entity.id
_entity.type
_entity.pdbx_description
1 polymer ?
#
loop_
_entity_poly.entity_id
_entity_poly.type
_entity_poly.pdbx_seq_one_letter_code
_entity_poly.pdbx_strand_id
1 'polypeptide(L)'
;KATRLRHLTLAEDTRGMLTELRKAVRLLLLTNGDRQTQREKIEACACQPYFDAIVVGGEQKEEKPAPSIFHHCCDLLGVQPTECIMVGDSLDTDIQGGLNAGLKATVWLNKTMTTPLDTAPVPHYVISSVLDLPALLQKMDNNTNTNLETGHTPSSNE
;
A
#
# COMPACT_ATOMS: atom_id res chain seq x y z
N LYS A 1 12.41 -24.63 11.29
CA LYS A 1 11.29 -23.72 10.92
C LYS A 1 10.93 -22.72 12.04
N ALA A 2 10.69 -23.17 13.28
CA ALA A 2 10.21 -22.31 14.38
C ALA A 2 11.10 -21.11 14.78
N THR A 3 12.43 -21.17 14.62
CA THR A 3 13.35 -20.11 15.09
C THR A 3 13.25 -18.80 14.29
N ARG A 4 12.84 -18.87 13.02
CA ARG A 4 12.78 -17.69 12.13
C ARG A 4 11.55 -16.81 12.38
N LEU A 5 10.45 -17.40 12.86
CA LEU A 5 9.20 -16.70 13.14
C LEU A 5 9.24 -15.93 14.46
N ARG A 6 10.09 -16.34 15.42
CA ARG A 6 10.19 -15.72 16.76
C ARG A 6 10.62 -14.26 16.75
N HIS A 7 11.28 -13.81 15.68
CA HIS A 7 11.73 -12.42 15.52
C HIS A 7 10.81 -11.61 14.60
N LEU A 8 9.73 -12.20 14.08
CA LEU A 8 8.74 -11.47 13.31
C LEU A 8 7.74 -10.81 14.25
N THR A 9 7.98 -9.54 14.53
CA THR A 9 7.10 -8.71 15.35
C THR A 9 6.76 -7.44 14.59
N LEU A 10 5.53 -6.94 14.76
CA LEU A 10 5.25 -5.54 14.46
C LEU A 10 5.75 -4.69 15.63
N ALA A 11 6.59 -3.71 15.32
CA ALA A 11 7.00 -2.67 16.26
C ALA A 11 5.78 -1.88 16.78
N GLU A 12 5.87 -1.36 18.00
CA GLU A 12 4.76 -0.70 18.68
C GLU A 12 4.28 0.55 17.94
N ASP A 13 5.21 1.35 17.43
CA ASP A 13 4.95 2.51 16.58
C ASP A 13 4.13 2.16 15.32
N THR A 14 4.46 1.04 14.69
CA THR A 14 3.80 0.53 13.48
C THR A 14 2.38 0.07 13.81
N ARG A 15 2.18 -0.57 14.97
CA ARG A 15 0.84 -0.93 15.45
C ARG A 15 -0.01 0.30 15.71
N GLY A 16 0.56 1.31 16.39
CA GLY A 16 -0.10 2.59 16.65
C GLY A 16 -0.51 3.27 15.34
N MET A 17 0.42 3.37 14.40
CA MET A 17 0.19 3.94 13.07
C MET A 17 -0.94 3.21 12.32
N LEU A 18 -0.91 1.87 12.23
CA LEU A 18 -1.96 1.10 11.55
C LEU A 18 -3.32 1.30 12.23
N THR A 19 -3.35 1.36 13.56
CA THR A 19 -4.58 1.59 14.34
C THR A 19 -5.19 2.95 14.02
N GLU A 20 -4.36 4.00 13.95
CA GLU A 20 -4.83 5.34 13.60
C GLU A 20 -5.27 5.44 12.13
N LEU A 21 -4.51 4.85 11.20
CA LEU A 21 -4.87 4.85 9.78
C LEU A 21 -6.23 4.17 9.53
N ARG A 22 -6.51 3.06 10.23
CA ARG A 22 -7.77 2.33 10.06
C ARG A 22 -9.02 3.13 10.45
N LYS A 23 -8.87 4.24 11.21
CA LYS A 23 -9.99 5.14 11.52
C LYS A 23 -10.42 5.98 10.31
N ALA A 24 -9.53 6.17 9.32
CA ALA A 24 -9.75 7.04 8.18
C ALA A 24 -9.81 6.28 6.83
N VAL A 25 -9.08 5.17 6.71
CA VAL A 25 -8.98 4.38 5.46
C VAL A 25 -9.16 2.89 5.72
N ARG A 26 -9.53 2.15 4.67
CA ARG A 26 -9.46 0.68 4.66
C ARG A 26 -8.03 0.22 4.55
N LEU A 27 -7.66 -0.79 5.33
CA LEU A 27 -6.32 -1.39 5.29
C LEU A 27 -6.41 -2.83 4.83
N LEU A 28 -5.63 -3.19 3.81
CA LEU A 28 -5.50 -4.57 3.32
C LEU A 28 -4.03 -4.97 3.28
N LEU A 29 -3.73 -6.17 3.79
CA LEU A 29 -2.41 -6.76 3.67
C LEU A 29 -2.33 -7.66 2.45
N LEU A 30 -1.52 -7.28 1.45
CA LEU A 30 -1.26 -8.06 0.24
C LEU A 30 0.17 -8.60 0.24
N THR A 31 0.33 -9.92 0.34
CA THR A 31 1.64 -10.55 0.50
C THR A 31 1.85 -11.71 -0.48
N ASN A 32 3.01 -11.75 -1.15
CA ASN A 32 3.40 -12.86 -2.03
C ASN A 32 3.93 -14.05 -1.23
N GLY A 33 3.98 -15.22 -1.85
CA GLY A 33 4.51 -16.46 -1.28
C GLY A 33 3.44 -17.48 -0.93
N ASP A 34 3.90 -18.69 -0.62
CA ASP A 34 3.02 -19.83 -0.40
C ASP A 34 2.08 -19.63 0.81
N ARG A 35 0.88 -20.20 0.69
CA ARG A 35 -0.19 -20.11 1.68
C ARG A 35 0.29 -20.39 3.10
N GLN A 36 0.98 -21.52 3.31
CA GLN A 36 1.34 -21.97 4.65
C GLN A 36 2.33 -21.02 5.29
N THR A 37 3.43 -20.70 4.59
CA THR A 37 4.48 -19.82 5.12
C THR A 37 3.94 -18.44 5.46
N GLN A 38 3.10 -17.86 4.60
CA GLN A 38 2.60 -16.51 4.84
C GLN A 38 1.57 -16.46 5.97
N ARG A 39 0.69 -17.47 6.08
CA ARG A 39 -0.25 -17.57 7.21
C ARG A 39 0.48 -17.77 8.54
N GLU A 40 1.52 -18.61 8.58
CA GLU A 40 2.38 -18.77 9.77
C GLU A 40 3.05 -17.44 10.17
N LYS A 41 3.51 -16.62 9.21
CA LYS A 41 4.09 -15.29 9.50
C LYS A 41 3.06 -14.30 10.04
N ILE A 42 1.87 -14.26 9.43
CA ILE A 42 0.76 -13.38 9.85
C ILE A 42 0.33 -13.70 11.28
N GLU A 43 0.22 -14.98 11.61
CA GLU A 43 -0.08 -15.45 12.97
C GLU A 43 1.04 -15.08 13.94
N ALA A 44 2.30 -15.36 13.58
CA ALA A 44 3.46 -15.07 14.43
C ALA A 44 3.60 -13.59 14.79
N CYS A 45 3.33 -12.68 13.85
CA CYS A 45 3.40 -11.24 14.11
C CYS A 45 2.09 -10.64 14.65
N ALA A 46 1.03 -11.44 14.78
CA ALA A 46 -0.29 -11.06 15.26
C ALA A 46 -0.84 -9.80 14.58
N CYS A 47 -0.63 -9.64 13.27
CA CYS A 47 -0.97 -8.42 12.55
C CYS A 47 -2.42 -8.36 12.06
N GLN A 48 -3.13 -9.49 12.08
CA GLN A 48 -4.47 -9.61 11.48
C GLN A 48 -5.51 -8.58 11.98
N PRO A 49 -5.56 -8.20 13.27
CA PRO A 49 -6.53 -7.21 13.76
C PRO A 49 -6.39 -5.80 13.15
N TYR A 50 -5.25 -5.49 12.53
CA TYR A 50 -4.97 -4.17 11.96
C TYR A 50 -5.45 -4.01 10.51
N PHE A 51 -5.89 -5.08 9.86
CA PHE A 51 -6.31 -5.07 8.46
C PHE A 51 -7.79 -5.50 8.34
N ASP A 52 -8.51 -4.86 7.44
CA ASP A 52 -9.89 -5.23 7.06
C ASP A 52 -9.92 -6.49 6.21
N ALA A 53 -8.84 -6.76 5.46
CA ALA A 53 -8.68 -7.96 4.65
C ALA A 53 -7.19 -8.35 4.53
N ILE A 54 -6.96 -9.63 4.28
CA ILE A 54 -5.62 -10.19 4.04
C ILE A 54 -5.67 -11.08 2.82
N VAL A 55 -4.83 -10.77 1.83
CA VAL A 55 -4.66 -11.54 0.60
C VAL A 55 -3.25 -12.10 0.55
N VAL A 56 -3.17 -13.42 0.42
CA VAL A 56 -1.93 -14.18 0.27
C VAL A 56 -1.82 -14.66 -1.18
N GLY A 57 -0.73 -14.32 -1.85
CA GLY A 57 -0.48 -14.63 -3.26
C GLY A 57 -0.63 -16.12 -3.58
N GLY A 58 -0.04 -17.00 -2.76
CA GLY A 58 -0.15 -18.45 -2.94
C GLY A 58 -1.55 -19.04 -2.71
N GLU A 59 -2.55 -18.23 -2.39
CA GLU A 59 -3.98 -18.60 -2.37
C GLU A 59 -4.73 -18.14 -3.63
N GLN A 60 -4.06 -17.37 -4.51
CA GLN A 60 -4.63 -16.76 -5.72
C GLN A 60 -4.08 -17.44 -6.98
N LYS A 61 -4.69 -17.12 -8.13
CA LYS A 61 -4.22 -17.62 -9.44
C LYS A 61 -2.87 -17.02 -9.85
N GLU A 62 -2.67 -15.74 -9.53
CA GLU A 62 -1.45 -14.99 -9.82
C GLU A 62 -1.10 -14.13 -8.61
N GLU A 63 0.18 -13.88 -8.39
CA GLU A 63 0.69 -13.00 -7.34
C GLU A 63 1.14 -11.65 -7.91
N LYS A 64 1.60 -10.72 -7.05
CA LYS A 64 2.22 -9.48 -7.52
C LYS A 64 3.42 -9.82 -8.43
N PRO A 65 3.63 -9.12 -9.57
CA PRO A 65 3.00 -7.87 -10.01
C PRO A 65 1.77 -8.02 -10.93
N ALA A 66 1.12 -9.19 -10.99
CA ALA A 66 -0.05 -9.37 -11.82
C ALA A 66 -1.19 -8.42 -11.36
N PRO A 67 -1.83 -7.65 -12.26
CA PRO A 67 -2.89 -6.71 -11.85
C PRO A 67 -4.12 -7.42 -11.27
N SER A 68 -4.36 -8.68 -11.65
CA SER A 68 -5.50 -9.49 -11.22
C SER A 68 -5.61 -9.61 -9.69
N ILE A 69 -4.49 -9.75 -8.97
CA ILE A 69 -4.51 -9.82 -7.50
C ILE A 69 -4.84 -8.48 -6.85
N PHE A 70 -4.46 -7.36 -7.45
CA PHE A 70 -4.80 -6.02 -6.97
C PHE A 70 -6.27 -5.72 -7.22
N HIS A 71 -6.82 -6.09 -8.38
CA HIS A 71 -8.25 -5.96 -8.66
C HIS A 71 -9.08 -6.82 -7.70
N HIS A 72 -8.63 -8.05 -7.40
CA HIS A 72 -9.25 -8.86 -6.35
C HIS A 72 -9.24 -8.18 -4.97
N CYS A 73 -8.14 -7.50 -4.61
CA CYS A 73 -8.06 -6.72 -3.38
C CYS A 73 -9.07 -5.55 -3.37
N CYS A 74 -9.23 -4.87 -4.52
CA CYS A 74 -10.20 -3.79 -4.70
C CYS A 74 -11.63 -4.31 -4.51
N ASP A 75 -11.98 -5.44 -5.14
CA ASP A 75 -13.29 -6.08 -5.03
C ASP A 75 -13.61 -6.48 -3.58
N LEU A 76 -12.64 -7.03 -2.84
CA LEU A 76 -12.80 -7.40 -1.43
C LEU A 76 -13.13 -6.20 -0.54
N LEU A 77 -12.57 -5.03 -0.86
CA LEU A 77 -12.78 -3.80 -0.09
C LEU A 77 -13.96 -2.97 -0.61
N GLY A 78 -14.47 -3.27 -1.81
CA GLY A 78 -15.55 -2.53 -2.47
C GLY A 78 -15.11 -1.14 -2.94
N VAL A 79 -13.89 -1.01 -3.47
CA VAL A 79 -13.29 0.26 -3.92
C VAL A 79 -12.74 0.13 -5.34
N GLN A 80 -12.51 1.25 -6.01
CA GLN A 80 -11.88 1.28 -7.33
C GLN A 80 -10.34 1.32 -7.22
N PRO A 81 -9.60 0.80 -8.21
CA PRO A 81 -8.14 0.91 -8.25
C PRO A 81 -7.63 2.34 -8.05
N THR A 82 -8.31 3.32 -8.65
CA THR A 82 -8.00 4.76 -8.57
C THR A 82 -8.22 5.38 -7.19
N GLU A 83 -8.70 4.61 -6.21
CA GLU A 83 -8.86 5.01 -4.81
C GLU A 83 -7.81 4.34 -3.90
N CYS A 84 -7.05 3.38 -4.43
CA CYS A 84 -6.09 2.58 -3.67
C CYS A 84 -4.66 3.09 -3.81
N ILE A 85 -3.88 2.91 -2.74
CA ILE A 85 -2.45 3.20 -2.71
C ILE A 85 -1.71 1.93 -2.32
N MET A 86 -0.74 1.50 -3.13
CA MET A 86 0.14 0.38 -2.79
C MET A 86 1.38 0.89 -2.07
N VAL A 87 1.67 0.33 -0.90
CA VAL A 87 2.89 0.60 -0.13
C VAL A 87 3.68 -0.69 -0.02
N GLY A 88 4.94 -0.67 -0.47
CA GLY A 88 5.79 -1.87 -0.47
C GLY A 88 7.26 -1.54 -0.68
N ASP A 89 8.12 -2.50 -0.41
CA ASP A 89 9.59 -2.36 -0.48
C ASP A 89 10.18 -2.91 -1.79
N SER A 90 9.38 -3.64 -2.57
CA SER A 90 9.86 -4.31 -3.78
C SER A 90 9.38 -3.61 -5.06
N LEU A 91 10.32 -3.08 -5.84
CA LEU A 91 10.02 -2.39 -7.11
C LEU A 91 9.28 -3.32 -8.09
N ASP A 92 9.84 -4.49 -8.37
CA ASP A 92 9.33 -5.40 -9.42
C ASP A 92 8.00 -6.08 -9.10
N THR A 93 7.56 -6.06 -7.84
CA THR A 93 6.32 -6.71 -7.40
C THR A 93 5.30 -5.68 -6.91
N ASP A 94 5.62 -4.93 -5.85
CA ASP A 94 4.69 -3.99 -5.23
C ASP A 94 4.43 -2.78 -6.13
N ILE A 95 5.51 -2.15 -6.59
CA ILE A 95 5.41 -0.91 -7.36
C ILE A 95 4.96 -1.22 -8.78
N GLN A 96 5.62 -2.15 -9.47
CA GLN A 96 5.19 -2.57 -10.79
C GLN A 96 3.76 -3.10 -10.78
N GLY A 97 3.36 -3.85 -9.75
CA GLY A 97 2.00 -4.36 -9.62
C GLY A 97 0.96 -3.27 -9.42
N GLY A 98 1.24 -2.29 -8.56
CA GLY A 98 0.37 -1.13 -8.38
C GLY A 98 0.23 -0.29 -9.65
N LEU A 99 1.33 -0.14 -10.42
CA LEU A 99 1.30 0.52 -11.73
C LEU A 99 0.47 -0.28 -12.74
N ASN A 100 0.69 -1.59 -12.85
CA ASN A 100 -0.06 -2.48 -13.74
C ASN A 100 -1.57 -2.45 -13.47
N ALA A 101 -1.95 -2.35 -12.20
CA ALA A 101 -3.34 -2.34 -11.78
C ALA A 101 -4.04 -0.99 -11.93
N GLY A 102 -3.30 0.08 -12.25
CA GLY A 102 -3.84 1.44 -12.36
C GLY A 102 -4.23 2.04 -11.01
N LEU A 103 -3.45 1.76 -9.95
CA LEU A 103 -3.73 2.30 -8.62
C LEU A 103 -3.52 3.83 -8.57
N LYS A 104 -4.19 4.51 -7.62
CA LYS A 104 -4.04 5.96 -7.41
C LYS A 104 -2.60 6.39 -7.27
N ALA A 105 -1.82 5.65 -6.48
CA ALA A 105 -0.41 5.89 -6.26
C ALA A 105 0.32 4.62 -5.80
N THR A 106 1.63 4.65 -5.94
CA THR A 106 2.57 3.64 -5.45
C THR A 106 3.62 4.32 -4.59
N VAL A 107 3.83 3.79 -3.39
CA VAL A 107 4.76 4.32 -2.39
C VAL A 107 5.83 3.26 -2.13
N TRP A 108 7.06 3.57 -2.52
CA TRP A 108 8.19 2.68 -2.32
C TRP A 108 8.88 2.94 -1.00
N LEU A 109 8.95 1.90 -0.16
CA LEU A 109 9.68 1.91 1.10
C LEU A 109 11.16 1.55 0.85
N ASN A 110 12.00 2.56 0.76
CA ASN A 110 13.42 2.43 0.51
C ASN A 110 14.24 2.80 1.76
N LYS A 111 14.42 1.84 2.68
CA LYS A 111 15.13 2.06 3.95
C LYS A 111 16.59 2.46 3.77
N THR A 112 17.23 1.98 2.71
CA THR A 112 18.66 2.24 2.42
C THR A 112 18.87 3.55 1.67
N MET A 113 17.79 4.21 1.21
CA MET A 113 17.83 5.38 0.34
C MET A 113 18.74 5.18 -0.88
N THR A 114 18.93 3.93 -1.29
CA THR A 114 19.69 3.61 -2.49
C THR A 114 18.82 3.97 -3.68
N THR A 115 19.24 4.98 -4.44
CA THR A 115 18.59 5.34 -5.70
C THR A 115 18.53 4.09 -6.58
N PRO A 116 17.37 3.76 -7.16
CA PRO A 116 17.34 2.92 -8.34
C PRO A 116 18.24 3.60 -9.37
N LEU A 117 19.07 2.83 -10.08
CA LEU A 117 19.59 3.31 -11.35
C LEU A 117 18.39 3.75 -12.21
N ASP A 118 18.58 4.61 -13.22
CA ASP A 118 17.55 5.12 -14.17
C ASP A 118 16.73 4.01 -14.89
N THR A 119 16.02 3.19 -14.14
CA THR A 119 15.39 1.94 -14.57
C THR A 119 14.00 1.87 -13.96
N ALA A 120 13.02 1.58 -14.81
CA ALA A 120 11.66 1.29 -14.40
C ALA A 120 11.63 0.06 -13.46
N PRO A 121 10.65 -0.02 -12.54
CA PRO A 121 9.50 0.87 -12.37
C PRO A 121 9.77 2.14 -11.55
N VAL A 122 9.10 3.24 -11.92
CA VAL A 122 9.16 4.53 -11.19
C VAL A 122 7.98 4.62 -10.23
N PRO A 123 8.20 4.65 -8.90
CA PRO A 123 7.12 4.86 -7.93
C PRO A 123 6.65 6.32 -7.93
N HIS A 124 5.42 6.56 -7.49
CA HIS A 124 4.89 7.93 -7.33
C HIS A 124 5.55 8.66 -6.15
N TYR A 125 5.85 7.91 -5.08
CA TYR A 125 6.48 8.43 -3.87
C TYR A 125 7.52 7.45 -3.33
N VAL A 126 8.51 7.99 -2.62
CA VAL A 126 9.53 7.21 -1.92
C VAL A 126 9.57 7.68 -0.47
N ILE A 127 9.55 6.73 0.47
CA ILE A 127 9.70 6.97 1.90
C ILE A 127 10.77 6.05 2.47
N SER A 128 11.51 6.50 3.48
CA SER A 128 12.53 5.69 4.16
C SER A 128 11.95 4.86 5.30
N SER A 129 10.83 5.30 5.87
CA SER A 129 10.13 4.61 6.96
C SER A 129 8.65 4.51 6.66
N VAL A 130 8.02 3.39 7.03
CA VAL A 130 6.57 3.24 6.93
C VAL A 130 5.84 4.25 7.82
N LEU A 131 6.49 4.73 8.89
CA LEU A 131 5.94 5.73 9.80
C LEU A 131 5.76 7.12 9.16
N ASP A 132 6.36 7.35 7.99
CA ASP A 132 6.18 8.58 7.21
C ASP A 132 4.88 8.58 6.40
N LEU A 133 4.22 7.41 6.29
CA LEU A 133 3.01 7.23 5.49
C LEU A 133 1.85 8.16 5.89
N PRO A 134 1.51 8.35 7.18
CA PRO A 134 0.40 9.25 7.55
C PRO A 134 0.62 10.68 7.07
N ALA A 135 1.85 11.20 7.19
CA ALA A 135 2.18 12.55 6.73
C ALA A 135 2.12 12.67 5.21
N LEU A 136 2.50 11.61 4.49
CA LEU A 136 2.37 11.55 3.03
C LEU A 136 0.88 11.56 2.61
N LEU A 137 0.04 10.74 3.24
CA LEU A 137 -1.39 10.67 2.92
C LEU A 137 -2.08 12.02 3.14
N GLN A 138 -1.81 12.70 4.26
CA GLN A 138 -2.35 14.04 4.52
C GLN A 138 -1.95 15.07 3.44
N LYS A 139 -0.71 15.01 2.94
CA LYS A 139 -0.27 15.89 1.85
C LYS A 139 -1.02 15.60 0.55
N MET A 140 -1.29 14.33 0.24
CA MET A 140 -2.04 13.93 -0.95
C MET A 140 -3.48 14.45 -0.93
N ASP A 141 -4.13 14.40 0.22
CA ASP A 141 -5.50 14.90 0.38
C ASP A 141 -5.57 16.43 0.25
N ASN A 142 -4.62 17.15 0.85
CA ASN A 142 -4.54 18.62 0.75
C ASN A 142 -4.29 19.12 -0.69
N ASN A 143 -3.47 18.39 -1.45
CA ASN A 143 -3.21 18.71 -2.87
C ASN A 143 -4.42 18.43 -3.76
N THR A 144 -5.32 17.55 -3.35
CA THR A 144 -6.58 17.30 -4.08
C THR A 144 -7.56 18.46 -3.87
N ASN A 145 -7.65 18.99 -2.65
CA ASN A 145 -8.57 20.07 -2.30
C ASN A 145 -8.17 21.43 -2.89
N THR A 146 -6.88 21.74 -2.94
CA THR A 146 -6.38 23.01 -3.51
C THR A 146 -6.60 23.15 -5.01
N ASN A 147 -6.66 22.04 -5.76
CA ASN A 147 -6.93 22.06 -7.20
C ASN A 147 -8.42 22.23 -7.55
N LEU A 148 -9.34 22.05 -6.60
CA LEU A 148 -10.79 22.22 -6.83
C LEU A 148 -11.26 23.67 -6.64
N GLU A 149 -10.51 24.50 -5.91
CA GLU A 149 -10.89 25.90 -5.59
C GLU A 149 -10.52 26.92 -6.68
N THR A 150 -9.80 26.54 -7.74
CA THR A 150 -9.36 27.47 -8.81
C THR A 150 -10.28 27.51 -10.04
N GLY A 151 -11.41 26.81 -10.02
CA GLY A 151 -12.28 26.60 -11.19
C GLY A 151 -13.56 27.43 -11.30
N HIS A 152 -13.76 28.50 -10.50
CA HIS A 152 -14.96 29.35 -10.60
C HIS A 152 -14.60 30.82 -10.87
N THR A 153 -14.59 31.20 -12.14
CA THR A 153 -14.85 32.60 -12.54
C THR A 153 -16.30 32.71 -12.99
N PRO A 154 -17.14 33.55 -12.35
CA PRO A 154 -18.43 33.89 -12.92
C PRO A 154 -18.18 34.85 -14.08
N SER A 155 -18.34 34.35 -15.31
CA SER A 155 -18.42 35.19 -16.50
C SER A 155 -19.76 35.93 -16.47
N SER A 156 -19.73 37.16 -15.95
CA SER A 156 -20.80 38.15 -16.13
C SER A 156 -20.25 39.30 -16.97
N ASN A 157 -21.10 39.76 -17.91
CA ASN A 157 -21.01 40.91 -18.81
C ASN A 157 -20.30 40.56 -20.14
N GLU A 158 -20.94 40.67 -21.30
CA GLU A 158 -21.85 41.72 -21.81
C GLU A 158 -23.16 41.21 -22.44
#